data_AF-A0A2V6WZ48-F1
#
_entry.id   AF-A0A2V6WZ48-F1
#
_cell.length_a   1.000
_cell.length_b   1.000
_cell.length_c   1.000
_cell.angle_alpha   90.00
_cell.angle_beta   90.00
_cell.angle_gamma   90.00
#
_symmetry.space_group_name_H-M   'P 1'
#
loop_
_entity.id
_entity.type
_entity.pdbx_description
1 polymer ?
#
loop_
_entity_poly.entity_id
_entity_poly.type
_entity_poly.pdbx_seq_one_letter_code
_entity_poly.pdbx_strand_id
1 'polypeptide(L)'
;TGFSAEQRAEIGQLAGRSAILLSPNMSVGVNLAFKLLRIMAQALGGEYDVEITETHHRLKQDAPSGTALRMAEIVAEALGRDLDRVAVYGRRGQPGARTREEIGILSLRSG
;
A
#
# COMPACT_ATOMS: atom_id res chain seq x y z
N THR A 1 -6.01 -4.81 9.95
CA THR A 1 -6.22 -4.19 8.62
C THR A 1 -7.57 -4.64 8.09
N GLY A 2 -8.02 -4.16 6.93
CA GLY A 2 -9.27 -4.65 6.32
C GLY A 2 -10.57 -4.09 6.91
N PHE A 3 -10.51 -2.95 7.60
CA PHE A 3 -11.71 -2.24 8.04
C PHE A 3 -12.39 -1.54 6.86
N SER A 4 -13.72 -1.61 6.82
CA SER A 4 -14.56 -0.84 5.90
C SER A 4 -14.47 0.67 6.18
N ALA A 5 -15.00 1.49 5.27
CA ALA A 5 -15.04 2.94 5.47
C ALA A 5 -15.88 3.32 6.69
N GLU A 6 -17.01 2.63 6.90
CA GLU A 6 -17.90 2.83 8.04
C GLU A 6 -17.20 2.48 9.36
N GLN A 7 -16.50 1.33 9.40
CA GLN A 7 -15.74 0.91 10.58
C GLN A 7 -14.62 1.89 10.93
N ARG A 8 -13.96 2.48 9.92
CA ARG A 8 -12.94 3.51 10.14
C ARG A 8 -13.54 4.79 10.70
N ALA A 9 -14.71 5.19 10.22
CA ALA A 9 -15.43 6.34 10.75
C ALA A 9 -15.83 6.13 12.22
N GLU A 10 -16.30 4.93 12.57
CA GLU A 10 -16.63 4.56 13.95
C GLU A 10 -15.40 4.62 14.87
N ILE A 11 -14.26 4.06 14.45
CA ILE A 11 -12.99 4.15 15.20
C ILE A 11 -12.61 5.63 15.44
N GLY A 12 -12.83 6.50 14.44
CA GLY A 12 -12.61 7.93 14.55
C GLY A 12 -13.48 8.60 15.63
N GLN A 13 -14.76 8.20 15.75
CA GLN A 13 -15.64 8.71 16.79
C GLN A 13 -15.19 8.25 18.19
N LEU A 14 -14.77 6.99 18.33
CA LEU A 14 -14.28 6.43 19.59
C LEU A 14 -12.97 7.07 20.06
N ALA A 15 -12.12 7.51 19.12
CA ALA A 15 -10.86 8.19 19.43
C ALA A 15 -11.06 9.53 20.18
N GLY A 16 -12.27 10.12 20.14
CA GLY A 16 -12.61 11.30 20.94
C GLY A 16 -12.83 11.00 22.43
N ARG A 17 -12.96 9.72 22.81
CA ARG A 17 -13.29 9.27 24.18
C ARG A 17 -12.18 8.42 24.82
N SER A 18 -11.30 7.85 24.00
CA SER A 18 -10.22 6.96 24.43
C SER A 18 -9.00 7.13 23.54
N ALA A 19 -7.81 6.91 24.10
CA ALA A 19 -6.59 6.87 23.30
C ALA A 19 -6.58 5.61 22.42
N ILE A 20 -6.52 5.80 21.10
CA ILE A 20 -6.51 4.71 20.11
C ILE A 20 -5.29 4.87 19.19
N LEU A 21 -4.47 3.82 19.11
CA LEU A 21 -3.42 3.69 18.10
C LEU A 21 -3.92 2.75 16.99
N LEU A 22 -4.26 3.31 15.83
CA LEU A 22 -4.59 2.55 14.64
C LEU A 22 -3.40 2.57 13.67
N SER A 23 -2.82 1.40 13.40
CA SER A 23 -1.74 1.25 12.43
C SER A 23 -1.94 0.00 11.56
N PRO A 24 -1.65 0.06 10.24
CA PRO A 24 -1.65 -1.12 9.40
C PRO A 24 -0.52 -2.11 9.77
N ASN A 25 0.52 -1.63 10.48
CA ASN A 25 1.63 -2.45 10.95
C ASN A 25 2.29 -1.84 12.20
N MET A 26 2.45 -2.62 13.27
CA MET A 26 3.05 -2.15 14.54
C MET A 26 4.59 -2.24 14.56
N SER A 27 5.21 -2.82 13.53
CA SER A 27 6.67 -2.90 13.45
C SER A 27 7.31 -1.52 13.28
N VAL A 28 8.26 -1.19 14.15
CA VAL A 28 9.08 0.03 14.04
C VAL A 28 9.82 0.06 12.71
N GLY A 29 10.36 -1.08 12.26
CA GLY A 29 11.09 -1.18 10.99
C GLY A 29 10.19 -0.88 9.78
N VAL A 30 8.94 -1.34 9.80
CA VAL A 30 7.98 -1.06 8.72
C VAL A 30 7.59 0.41 8.69
N ASN A 31 7.37 1.03 9.86
CA ASN A 31 7.08 2.46 9.93
C ASN A 31 8.27 3.34 9.50
N LEU A 32 9.50 2.91 9.78
CA LEU A 32 10.70 3.55 9.22
C LEU A 32 10.73 3.40 7.70
N ALA A 33 10.46 2.21 7.17
CA ALA A 33 10.41 1.96 5.73
C ALA A 33 9.36 2.85 5.05
N PHE A 34 8.19 3.07 5.64
CA PHE A 34 7.19 4.03 5.14
C PHE A 34 7.75 5.45 4.98
N LYS A 35 8.54 5.92 5.96
CA LYS A 35 9.17 7.26 5.88
C LYS A 35 10.22 7.31 4.77
N LEU A 36 11.07 6.29 4.68
CA LEU A 36 12.11 6.21 3.64
C LEU A 36 11.50 6.12 2.24
N LEU A 37 10.43 5.35 2.08
CA LEU A 37 9.72 5.19 0.81
C LEU A 37 9.20 6.52 0.27
N ARG A 38 8.62 7.37 1.14
CA ARG A 38 8.19 8.72 0.75
C ARG A 38 9.36 9.58 0.26
N ILE A 39 10.48 9.57 0.99
CA ILE A 39 11.69 10.33 0.63
C ILE A 39 12.23 9.86 -0.72
N MET A 40 12.32 8.54 -0.92
CA MET A 40 12.78 7.94 -2.17
C MET A 40 11.86 8.31 -3.34
N ALA A 41 10.54 8.19 -3.18
CA ALA A 41 9.58 8.52 -4.23
C ALA A 41 9.69 10.00 -4.66
N GLN A 42 9.84 10.93 -3.70
CA GLN A 42 10.01 12.35 -4.01
C GLN A 42 11.34 12.65 -4.69
N ALA A 43 12.43 11.99 -4.28
CA ALA A 43 13.76 12.21 -4.85
C ALA A 43 13.91 11.61 -6.25
N LEU A 44 13.34 10.43 -6.48
CA LEU A 44 13.42 9.71 -7.76
C LEU A 44 12.37 10.19 -8.78
N GLY A 45 11.24 10.73 -8.31
CA GLY A 45 10.17 11.24 -9.15
C GLY A 45 9.55 10.16 -10.06
N GLY A 46 9.02 10.60 -11.20
CA GLY A 46 8.37 9.73 -12.20
C GLY A 46 9.31 9.03 -13.18
N GLU A 47 10.62 9.12 -12.98
CA GLU A 47 11.63 8.49 -13.85
C GLU A 47 11.83 7.01 -13.55
N TYR A 48 11.34 6.54 -12.40
CA TYR A 48 11.44 5.15 -11.96
C TYR A 48 10.07 4.50 -11.87
N ASP A 49 10.01 3.27 -12.38
CA ASP A 49 8.83 2.42 -12.27
C ASP A 49 8.69 1.88 -10.84
N VAL A 50 7.46 1.90 -10.32
CA VAL A 50 7.16 1.47 -8.95
C VAL A 50 6.50 0.09 -8.99
N GLU A 51 7.14 -0.90 -8.38
CA GLU A 51 6.61 -2.24 -8.19
C GLU A 51 6.72 -2.63 -6.71
N ILE A 52 5.62 -3.06 -6.12
CA ILE A 52 5.52 -3.53 -4.75
C ILE A 52 5.22 -5.02 -4.80
N THR A 53 6.10 -5.82 -4.22
CA THR A 53 5.91 -7.26 -4.10
C THR A 53 5.83 -7.65 -2.64
N GLU A 54 4.94 -8.58 -2.33
CA GLU A 54 4.78 -9.11 -0.98
C GLU A 54 4.53 -10.61 -1.03
N THR A 55 4.97 -11.31 0.02
CA THR A 55 4.74 -12.75 0.18
C THR A 55 4.23 -13.02 1.58
N HIS A 56 3.16 -13.80 1.68
CA HIS A 56 2.60 -14.23 2.95
C HIS A 56 2.27 -15.73 2.93
N HIS A 57 1.98 -16.29 4.11
CA HIS A 57 1.59 -17.69 4.26
C HIS A 57 0.26 -18.01 3.54
N ARG A 58 0.02 -19.29 3.18
CA ARG A 58 -1.21 -19.73 2.48
C ARG A 58 -2.54 -19.35 3.15
N LEU A 59 -2.55 -19.18 4.47
CA LEU A 59 -3.77 -18.87 5.24
C LEU A 59 -4.17 -17.38 5.24
N LYS A 60 -3.39 -16.49 4.61
CA LYS A 60 -3.69 -15.05 4.61
C LYS A 60 -4.84 -14.76 3.65
N GLN A 61 -5.90 -14.13 4.17
CA GLN A 61 -7.16 -13.91 3.45
C GLN A 61 -7.16 -12.64 2.59
N ASP A 62 -6.63 -11.53 3.11
CA ASP A 62 -6.58 -10.25 2.40
C ASP A 62 -5.40 -10.20 1.42
N ALA A 63 -5.63 -9.67 0.22
CA ALA A 63 -4.61 -9.38 -0.78
C ALA A 63 -4.96 -8.12 -1.59
N PRO A 64 -4.04 -7.15 -1.76
CA PRO A 64 -2.75 -7.03 -1.08
C PRO A 64 -2.91 -6.88 0.45
N SER A 65 -1.83 -7.15 1.19
CA SER A 65 -1.78 -6.86 2.62
C SER A 65 -1.96 -5.37 2.87
N GLY A 66 -2.50 -5.03 4.05
CA GLY A 66 -2.59 -3.63 4.45
C GLY A 66 -1.24 -2.89 4.53
N THR A 67 -0.12 -3.61 4.68
CA THR A 67 1.22 -3.00 4.61
C THR A 67 1.58 -2.65 3.16
N ALA A 68 1.37 -3.56 2.21
CA ALA A 68 1.61 -3.30 0.79
C ALA A 68 0.72 -2.18 0.25
N LEU A 69 -0.56 -2.17 0.64
CA LEU A 69 -1.49 -1.11 0.28
C LEU A 69 -1.02 0.25 0.84
N ARG A 70 -0.59 0.30 2.11
CA ARG A 70 -0.07 1.54 2.70
C ARG A 70 1.21 2.02 2.01
N MET A 71 2.09 1.12 1.58
CA MET A 71 3.27 1.49 0.78
C MET A 71 2.85 2.13 -0.54
N ALA A 72 1.87 1.54 -1.24
CA ALA A 72 1.36 2.06 -2.50
C ALA A 72 0.70 3.45 -2.33
N GLU A 73 -0.10 3.64 -1.28
CA GLU A 73 -0.69 4.94 -0.93
C GLU A 73 0.39 6.00 -0.72
N ILE A 74 1.44 5.69 0.05
CA ILE A 74 2.54 6.63 0.33
C ILE A 74 3.26 7.05 -0.96
N VAL A 75 3.51 6.11 -1.87
CA VAL A 75 4.17 6.40 -3.14
C VAL A 75 3.25 7.21 -4.06
N ALA A 76 1.97 6.84 -4.14
CA ALA A 76 0.98 7.57 -4.91
C ALA A 76 0.85 9.03 -4.42
N GLU A 77 0.70 9.24 -3.11
CA GLU A 77 0.69 10.56 -2.47
C GLU A 77 1.97 11.36 -2.80
N ALA A 78 3.14 10.72 -2.70
CA ALA A 78 4.43 11.37 -2.94
C ALA A 78 4.63 11.79 -4.40
N LEU A 79 4.05 11.04 -5.34
CA LEU A 79 4.12 11.29 -6.78
C LEU A 79 2.90 12.06 -7.32
N GLY A 80 1.94 12.43 -6.47
CA GLY A 80 0.72 13.14 -6.89
C GLY A 80 -0.22 12.30 -7.75
N ARG A 81 -0.28 10.97 -7.52
CA ARG A 81 -1.09 10.03 -8.29
C ARG A 81 -2.32 9.58 -7.49
N ASP A 82 -3.41 9.31 -8.21
CA ASP A 82 -4.61 8.66 -7.65
C ASP A 82 -4.42 7.14 -7.69
N LEU A 83 -4.22 6.52 -6.53
CA LEU A 83 -3.91 5.09 -6.43
C LEU A 83 -5.01 4.22 -7.06
N ASP A 84 -6.28 4.61 -6.94
CA ASP A 84 -7.40 3.84 -7.48
C ASP A 84 -7.39 3.78 -9.02
N ARG A 85 -6.70 4.73 -9.67
CA ARG A 85 -6.54 4.78 -11.14
C ARG A 85 -5.28 4.10 -11.63
N VAL A 86 -4.20 4.15 -10.84
CA VAL A 86 -2.87 3.73 -11.31
C VAL A 86 -2.43 2.37 -10.75
N ALA A 87 -3.13 1.81 -9.76
CA ALA A 87 -2.78 0.52 -9.19
C ALA A 87 -3.04 -0.64 -10.18
N VAL A 88 -2.03 -1.50 -10.36
CA VAL A 88 -2.13 -2.73 -11.15
C VAL A 88 -1.83 -3.94 -10.27
N TYR A 89 -2.87 -4.73 -9.97
CA TYR A 89 -2.79 -5.85 -9.00
C TYR A 89 -2.29 -7.18 -9.58
N GLY A 90 -1.99 -7.22 -10.88
CA GLY A 90 -1.52 -8.41 -11.57
C GLY A 90 -1.44 -8.21 -13.07
N ARG A 91 -0.62 -9.03 -13.74
CA ARG A 91 -0.44 -9.01 -15.19
C ARG A 91 -0.53 -10.46 -15.70
N ARG A 92 -1.23 -10.68 -16.81
CA ARG A 92 -1.44 -12.02 -17.41
C ARG A 92 -1.43 -11.94 -18.93
N GLY A 93 -0.69 -12.83 -19.59
CA GLY A 93 -0.62 -12.87 -21.05
C GLY A 93 0.18 -11.70 -21.63
N GLN A 94 -0.41 -10.95 -22.57
CA GLN A 94 0.20 -9.77 -23.19
C GLN A 94 -0.53 -8.49 -22.72
N PRO A 95 -0.19 -7.95 -21.54
CA PRO A 95 -0.89 -6.79 -20.95
C PRO A 95 -0.64 -5.47 -21.70
N GLY A 96 0.25 -5.44 -22.69
CA GLY A 96 0.72 -4.22 -23.34
C GLY A 96 1.92 -3.60 -22.62
N ALA A 97 2.35 -2.44 -23.10
CA ALA A 97 3.45 -1.69 -22.49
C ALA A 97 3.02 -1.06 -21.17
N ARG A 98 3.89 -1.10 -20.17
CA ARG A 98 3.73 -0.43 -18.86
C ARG A 98 3.59 1.08 -19.05
N THR A 99 2.62 1.67 -18.37
CA THR A 99 2.52 3.14 -18.29
C THR A 99 3.53 3.69 -17.28
N ARG A 100 3.97 4.95 -17.44
CA ARG A 100 4.88 5.57 -16.44
C ARG A 100 4.24 5.78 -15.08
N GLU A 101 2.91 5.86 -15.04
CA GLU A 101 2.16 6.20 -13.83
C GLU A 101 1.76 4.99 -13.00
N GLU A 102 1.68 3.80 -13.59
CA GLU A 102 1.19 2.63 -12.86
C GLU A 102 2.07 2.29 -11.66
N ILE A 103 1.43 1.80 -10.61
CA ILE A 103 2.05 1.23 -9.42
C ILE A 103 1.66 -0.25 -9.40
N GLY A 104 2.60 -1.12 -9.74
CA GLY A 104 2.37 -2.55 -9.73
C GLY A 104 2.36 -3.09 -8.30
N ILE A 105 1.37 -3.92 -7.96
CA ILE A 105 1.27 -4.54 -6.64
C ILE A 105 1.03 -6.04 -6.82
N LEU A 106 2.05 -6.86 -6.54
CA LEU A 106 1.99 -8.31 -6.68
C LEU A 106 1.97 -9.00 -5.32
N SER A 107 0.93 -9.80 -5.09
CA SER A 107 0.75 -10.57 -3.85
C SER A 107 0.98 -12.06 -4.06
N LEU A 108 1.98 -12.61 -3.37
CA LEU A 108 2.34 -14.01 -3.39
C LEU A 108 1.84 -14.72 -2.13
N ARG A 109 1.43 -15.98 -2.28
CA ARG A 109 1.12 -16.88 -1.16
C ARG A 109 2.02 -18.09 -1.24
N SER A 110 2.65 -18.46 -0.13
CA SER A 110 3.61 -19.57 -0.07
C SER A 110 3.54 -20.31 1.26
N GLY A 111 3.80 -21.62 1.26
CA GLY A 111 3.75 -22.52 2.42
C GLY A 111 2.47 -23.36 2.55
#